data_AF-A0A2N6QQL3-F1
#
_entry.id   AF-A0A2N6QQL3-F1
#
_cell.length_a   1.000
_cell.length_b   1.000
_cell.length_c   1.000
_cell.angle_alpha   90.00
_cell.angle_beta   90.00
_cell.angle_gamma   90.00
#
_symmetry.space_group_name_H-M   'P 1'
#
loop_
_entity.id
_entity.type
_entity.pdbx_description
1 polymer ?
#
loop_
_entity_poly.entity_id
_entity_poly.type
_entity_poly.pdbx_seq_one_letter_code
_entity_poly.pdbx_strand_id
1 'polypeptide(L)'
;MKLQAQQCLVCDAITRVPIRDVEVHANGKFVGKTTYRGLVSLPYNTKSATFYKRNYLKETLSAEEIRKDTIFLFPAEYSLGEVIIWGKHMQNIDSLKANRPYLPPDHDAPHGFFEFDLAKMLDFRKKRDMKHLRQLKEAFRKIDAAEDPIEKAYRETLREQERQEQREKRH
;
A
#
# COMPACT_ATOMS: atom_id res chain seq x y z
N MET A 1 -12.80 12.82 -37.83
CA MET A 1 -12.86 13.27 -36.43
C MET A 1 -11.44 13.61 -35.99
N LYS A 2 -11.10 14.89 -35.76
CA LYS A 2 -9.74 15.28 -35.34
C LYS A 2 -9.51 14.75 -33.92
N LEU A 3 -8.55 13.83 -33.74
CA LEU A 3 -8.10 13.38 -32.43
C LEU A 3 -7.63 14.62 -31.64
N GLN A 4 -8.39 14.98 -30.61
CA GLN A 4 -8.16 16.19 -29.83
C GLN A 4 -6.96 15.94 -28.89
N ALA A 5 -5.93 16.76 -29.01
CA ALA A 5 -4.76 16.70 -28.14
C ALA A 5 -5.17 17.08 -26.72
N GLN A 6 -4.70 16.33 -25.73
CA GLN A 6 -5.00 16.58 -24.33
C GLN A 6 -4.14 17.75 -23.85
N GLN A 7 -4.76 18.80 -23.30
CA GLN A 7 -4.02 19.94 -22.76
C GLN A 7 -3.79 19.76 -21.27
N CYS A 8 -2.54 19.95 -20.83
CA CYS A 8 -2.16 19.89 -19.43
C CYS A 8 -1.45 21.17 -19.03
N LEU A 9 -1.69 21.61 -17.81
CA LEU A 9 -1.02 22.72 -17.15
C LEU A 9 0.08 22.18 -16.23
N VAL A 10 1.30 22.67 -16.39
CA VAL A 10 2.43 22.33 -15.53
C VAL A 10 2.74 23.48 -14.59
N CYS A 11 2.70 23.21 -13.30
CA CYS A 11 2.91 24.19 -12.23
C CYS A 11 3.97 23.72 -11.24
N ASP A 12 4.52 24.68 -10.52
CA ASP A 12 5.35 24.43 -9.35
C ASP A 12 4.48 23.90 -8.21
N ALA A 13 4.93 22.82 -7.56
CA ALA A 13 4.21 22.22 -6.45
C ALA A 13 4.12 23.17 -5.23
N ILE A 14 5.14 23.98 -4.99
CA ILE A 14 5.24 24.86 -3.83
C ILE A 14 4.50 26.16 -4.10
N THR A 15 4.90 26.88 -5.15
CA THR A 15 4.37 28.24 -5.42
C THR A 15 3.06 28.24 -6.18
N ARG A 16 2.66 27.10 -6.76
CA ARG A 16 1.49 26.95 -7.65
C ARG A 16 1.54 27.84 -8.91
N VAL A 17 2.71 28.39 -9.21
CA VAL A 17 2.95 29.22 -10.40
C VAL A 17 3.21 28.32 -11.61
N PRO A 18 2.64 28.62 -12.79
CA PRO A 18 2.90 27.87 -14.01
C PRO A 18 4.37 27.96 -14.44
N ILE A 19 4.90 26.83 -14.93
CA ILE A 19 6.33 26.71 -15.27
C ILE A 19 6.51 26.73 -16.79
N ARG A 20 7.28 27.71 -17.28
CA ARG A 20 7.71 27.80 -18.68
C ARG A 20 8.87 26.84 -19.00
N ASP A 21 8.98 26.43 -20.26
CA ASP A 21 10.11 25.71 -20.84
C ASP A 21 10.39 24.34 -20.19
N VAL A 22 9.35 23.66 -19.69
CA VAL A 22 9.44 22.27 -19.22
C VAL A 22 9.49 21.36 -20.44
N GLU A 23 10.50 20.50 -20.52
CA GLU A 23 10.64 19.49 -21.56
C GLU A 23 9.69 18.32 -21.30
N VAL A 24 8.90 17.99 -22.32
CA VAL A 24 7.86 16.96 -22.21
C VAL A 24 8.12 15.86 -23.22
N HIS A 25 8.23 14.64 -22.70
CA HIS A 25 8.39 13.43 -23.50
C HIS A 25 7.18 12.52 -23.29
N ALA A 26 6.41 12.24 -24.34
CA ALA A 26 5.30 11.30 -24.31
C ALA A 26 5.73 9.96 -24.89
N ASN A 27 5.51 8.86 -24.16
CA ASN A 27 5.90 7.50 -24.57
C ASN A 27 7.37 7.42 -25.04
N GLY A 28 8.27 8.16 -24.39
CA GLY A 28 9.70 8.25 -24.72
C GLY A 28 10.07 9.16 -25.88
N LYS A 29 9.09 9.75 -26.59
CA LYS A 29 9.34 10.69 -27.69
C LYS A 29 9.20 12.13 -27.22
N PHE A 30 10.11 13.00 -27.66
CA PHE A 30 10.02 14.43 -27.39
C PHE A 30 8.79 15.03 -28.08
N VAL A 31 7.94 15.69 -27.30
CA VAL A 31 6.72 16.36 -27.80
C VAL A 31 6.98 17.85 -27.98
N GLY A 32 7.63 18.48 -27.00
CA GLY A 32 7.88 19.91 -27.00
C GLY A 32 8.14 20.47 -25.61
N LYS A 33 8.09 21.79 -25.52
CA LYS A 33 8.25 22.55 -24.27
C LYS A 33 6.95 23.22 -23.87
N THR A 34 6.73 23.40 -22.56
CA THR A 34 5.57 24.16 -22.06
C THR A 34 5.66 25.64 -22.46
N THR A 35 4.51 26.23 -22.76
CA THR A 35 4.37 27.66 -23.07
C THR A 35 4.64 28.55 -21.85
N TYR A 36 4.65 29.88 -22.04
CA TYR A 36 4.79 30.84 -20.94
C TYR A 36 3.70 30.74 -19.87
N ARG A 37 2.55 30.16 -20.21
CA ARG A 37 1.44 29.87 -19.29
C ARG A 37 1.56 28.49 -18.62
N GLY A 38 2.64 27.75 -18.88
CA GLY A 38 2.82 26.38 -18.38
C GLY A 38 1.99 25.32 -19.11
N LEU A 39 1.33 25.67 -20.23
CA LEU A 39 0.49 24.73 -20.97
C LEU A 39 1.30 23.90 -21.97
N VAL A 40 0.95 22.62 -22.10
CA VAL A 40 1.44 21.69 -23.13
C VAL A 40 0.28 20.87 -23.69
N SER A 41 0.33 20.55 -24.98
CA SER A 41 -0.63 19.64 -25.64
C SER A 41 0.04 18.29 -25.87
N LEU A 42 -0.53 17.24 -25.26
CA LEU A 42 -0.08 15.86 -25.38
C LEU A 42 -0.88 15.11 -26.45
N PRO A 43 -0.26 14.13 -27.13
CA PRO A 43 -0.97 13.22 -28.02
C PRO A 43 -2.07 12.44 -27.28
N TYR A 44 -3.18 12.14 -27.96
CA TYR A 44 -4.32 11.43 -27.37
C TYR A 44 -3.98 10.01 -26.86
N ASN A 45 -2.98 9.35 -27.47
CA ASN A 45 -2.56 7.98 -27.12
C ASN A 45 -1.39 7.93 -26.12
N THR A 46 -1.21 8.99 -25.32
CA THR A 46 -0.11 9.04 -24.34
C THR A 46 -0.40 8.09 -23.18
N LYS A 47 0.43 7.06 -23.02
CA LYS A 47 0.35 6.11 -21.89
C LYS A 47 1.13 6.61 -20.69
N SER A 48 2.29 7.21 -20.96
CA SER A 48 3.12 7.86 -19.95
C SER A 48 3.76 9.12 -20.52
N ALA A 49 3.95 10.11 -19.66
CA ALA A 49 4.66 11.32 -20.00
C ALA A 49 5.69 11.66 -18.94
N THR A 50 6.90 11.98 -19.38
CA THR A 50 7.98 12.47 -18.55
C THR A 50 8.09 13.98 -18.70
N PHE A 51 8.14 14.66 -17.57
CA PHE A 51 8.31 16.10 -17.47
C PHE A 51 9.67 16.39 -16.84
N TYR A 52 10.45 17.23 -17.51
CA TYR A 52 11.80 17.54 -17.08
C TYR A 52 12.07 19.04 -17.18
N LYS A 53 12.68 19.59 -16.13
CA LYS A 53 13.23 20.94 -16.14
C LYS A 53 14.42 20.99 -15.18
N ARG A 54 15.43 21.78 -15.53
CA ARG A 54 16.55 22.08 -14.62
C ARG A 54 16.01 22.68 -13.30
N ASN A 55 16.58 22.25 -12.17
CA ASN A 55 16.18 22.62 -10.80
C ASN A 55 14.81 22.08 -10.35
N TYR A 56 14.19 21.19 -11.13
CA TYR A 56 13.00 20.44 -10.73
C TYR A 56 13.29 18.95 -10.74
N LEU A 57 12.56 18.19 -9.93
CA LEU A 57 12.56 16.74 -9.99
C LEU A 57 11.95 16.27 -11.30
N LYS A 58 12.57 15.25 -11.88
CA LYS A 58 12.07 14.60 -13.09
C LYS A 58 10.92 13.68 -12.71
N GLU A 59 9.72 14.00 -13.17
CA GLU A 59 8.53 13.21 -12.90
C GLU A 59 8.10 12.43 -14.14
N THR A 60 7.68 11.18 -13.95
CA THR A 60 7.08 10.36 -15.02
C THR A 60 5.71 9.90 -14.57
N LEU A 61 4.69 10.39 -15.26
CA LEU A 61 3.30 10.19 -14.89
C LEU A 61 2.61 9.21 -15.83
N SER A 62 1.64 8.49 -15.27
CA SER A 62 0.74 7.59 -15.99
C SER A 62 -0.38 8.37 -16.70
N ALA A 63 -1.05 7.73 -17.67
CA ALA A 63 -2.18 8.32 -18.38
C ALA A 63 -3.31 8.80 -17.44
N GLU A 64 -3.53 8.10 -16.33
CA GLU A 64 -4.56 8.47 -15.35
C GLU A 64 -4.21 9.76 -14.60
N GLU A 65 -2.93 9.98 -14.30
CA GLU A 65 -2.46 11.19 -13.63
C GLU A 65 -2.45 12.39 -14.58
N ILE A 66 -2.07 12.17 -15.84
CA ILE A 66 -2.07 13.19 -16.89
C ILE A 66 -3.50 13.71 -17.15
N ARG A 67 -4.52 12.86 -16.97
CA ARG A 67 -5.96 13.23 -17.06
C ARG A 67 -6.45 14.19 -15.99
N LYS A 68 -5.65 14.51 -14.97
CA LYS A 68 -6.04 15.44 -13.91
C LYS A 68 -5.85 16.92 -14.28
N ASP A 69 -5.64 17.23 -15.56
CA ASP A 69 -5.42 18.55 -16.19
C ASP A 69 -4.24 19.38 -15.66
N THR A 70 -3.84 19.21 -14.40
CA THR A 70 -2.76 19.95 -13.74
C THR A 70 -1.70 18.99 -13.21
N ILE A 71 -0.44 19.32 -13.48
CA ILE A 71 0.73 18.53 -13.13
C ILE A 71 1.64 19.40 -12.29
N PHE A 72 2.08 18.87 -11.15
CA PHE A 72 2.95 19.58 -10.23
C PHE A 72 4.38 19.04 -10.31
N LEU A 73 5.34 19.94 -10.50
CA LEU A 73 6.76 19.63 -10.40
C LEU A 73 7.32 20.18 -9.10
N PHE A 74 8.03 19.33 -8.38
CA PHE A 74 8.71 19.72 -7.15
C PHE A 74 10.10 20.30 -7.48
N PRO A 75 10.47 21.46 -6.92
CA PRO A 75 11.82 21.96 -7.06
C PRO A 75 12.83 21.01 -6.41
N ALA A 76 13.95 20.76 -7.06
CA ALA A 76 14.98 19.84 -6.60
C ALA A 76 15.70 20.35 -5.33
N GLU A 77 15.78 21.68 -5.15
CA GLU A 77 16.39 22.31 -3.96
C GLU A 77 15.68 21.96 -2.64
N TYR A 78 14.37 21.72 -2.69
CA TYR A 78 13.55 21.38 -1.52
C TYR A 78 13.23 19.88 -1.43
N SER A 79 13.87 19.05 -2.25
CA SER A 79 13.69 17.60 -2.20
C SER A 79 14.57 17.01 -1.10
N LEU A 80 13.97 16.73 0.05
CA LEU A 80 14.60 15.89 1.07
C LEU A 80 14.54 14.44 0.57
N GLY A 81 15.69 13.85 0.26
CA GLY A 81 15.79 12.45 -0.18
C GLY A 81 15.44 11.42 0.90
N GLU A 82 15.27 11.86 2.15
CA GLU A 82 15.00 10.99 3.29
C GLU A 82 13.93 11.61 4.19
N VAL A 83 12.91 10.80 4.53
CA VAL A 83 11.89 11.12 5.53
C VAL A 83 12.21 10.32 6.78
N ILE A 84 12.74 10.96 7.81
CA ILE A 84 12.98 10.33 9.11
C ILE A 84 11.63 10.26 9.85
N ILE A 85 11.09 9.05 9.99
CA ILE A 85 9.87 8.80 10.75
C ILE A 85 10.25 8.70 12.24
N TRP A 86 9.87 9.70 13.02
CA TRP A 86 10.02 9.67 14.47
C TRP A 86 8.83 8.95 15.11
N GLY A 87 8.99 7.66 15.43
CA GLY A 87 8.08 6.96 16.33
C GLY A 87 8.34 7.40 17.78
N LYS A 88 7.28 7.61 18.58
CA LYS A 88 7.41 7.94 20.03
C LYS A 88 8.23 6.92 20.82
N HIS A 89 8.35 5.68 20.33
CA HIS A 89 9.26 4.65 20.84
C HIS A 89 9.94 3.95 19.67
N MET A 90 11.16 4.37 19.32
CA MET A 90 12.03 3.60 18.42
C MET A 90 12.59 2.42 19.21
N GLN A 91 12.00 1.23 19.06
CA GLN A 91 12.58 0.01 19.62
C GLN A 91 13.69 -0.49 18.69
N ASN A 92 14.85 -0.82 19.27
CA ASN A 92 15.99 -1.34 18.51
C ASN A 92 15.64 -2.72 17.93
N ILE A 93 15.73 -2.89 16.62
CA ILE A 93 15.38 -4.14 15.92
C ILE A 93 16.22 -5.31 16.46
N ASP A 94 17.46 -5.06 16.86
CA ASP A 94 18.31 -6.11 17.42
C ASP A 94 17.91 -6.51 18.84
N SER A 95 17.26 -5.62 19.59
CA SER A 95 16.62 -5.97 20.87
C SER A 95 15.35 -6.81 20.70
N LEU A 96 14.66 -6.68 19.56
CA LEU A 96 13.53 -7.54 19.21
C LEU A 96 13.97 -8.96 18.84
N LYS A 97 15.15 -9.12 18.21
CA LYS A 97 15.73 -10.45 17.91
C LYS A 97 16.20 -11.19 19.18
N ALA A 98 16.55 -10.47 20.24
CA ALA A 98 16.93 -11.05 21.52
C ALA A 98 15.72 -11.59 22.33
N ASN A 99 14.51 -11.15 22.00
CA ASN A 99 13.30 -11.72 22.57
C ASN A 99 13.12 -13.14 22.02
N ARG A 100 13.33 -14.13 22.89
CA ARG A 100 12.97 -15.53 22.61
C ARG A 100 11.54 -15.57 22.05
N PRO A 101 11.26 -16.40 21.03
CA PRO A 101 9.90 -16.56 20.54
C PRO A 101 9.02 -16.91 21.74
N TYR A 102 7.84 -16.30 21.80
CA TYR A 102 6.84 -16.65 22.81
C TYR A 102 6.58 -18.16 22.71
N LEU A 103 7.04 -18.91 23.69
CA LEU A 103 6.72 -20.34 23.81
C LEU A 103 5.38 -20.43 24.52
N PRO A 104 4.36 -21.06 23.91
CA PRO A 104 3.09 -21.30 24.58
C PRO A 104 3.32 -22.03 25.91
N PRO A 105 2.57 -21.70 26.97
CA PRO A 105 2.58 -22.44 28.24
C PRO A 105 2.40 -23.97 28.13
N ASP A 106 1.84 -24.44 27.01
CA ASP A 106 1.64 -25.85 26.65
C ASP A 106 2.89 -26.50 26.01
N HIS A 107 3.98 -25.76 25.76
CA HIS A 107 5.20 -26.29 25.18
C HIS A 107 5.98 -27.08 26.25
N ASP A 108 5.75 -28.39 26.32
CA ASP A 108 6.49 -29.26 27.22
C ASP A 108 7.93 -29.45 26.71
N ALA A 109 8.91 -29.23 27.60
CA ALA A 109 10.27 -29.68 27.35
C ALA A 109 10.30 -31.22 27.47
N PRO A 110 11.20 -31.93 26.76
CA PRO A 110 11.30 -33.38 26.91
C PRO A 110 11.73 -33.71 28.34
N HIS A 111 10.84 -34.33 29.11
CA HIS A 111 11.10 -34.78 30.48
C HIS A 111 11.16 -36.33 30.51
N GLY A 112 12.08 -36.88 31.30
CA GLY A 112 12.27 -38.32 31.44
C GLY A 112 11.08 -39.00 32.14
N PHE A 113 10.82 -40.25 31.76
CA PHE A 113 9.61 -41.04 32.04
C PHE A 113 9.19 -41.25 33.52
N PHE A 114 9.90 -40.72 34.52
CA PHE A 114 9.64 -40.99 35.95
C PHE A 114 9.59 -39.76 36.87
N GLU A 115 9.67 -38.52 36.36
CA GLU A 115 9.49 -37.34 37.22
C GLU A 115 8.02 -36.95 37.37
N PHE A 116 7.46 -37.18 38.55
CA PHE A 116 6.20 -36.58 38.96
C PHE A 116 6.40 -35.07 39.14
N ASP A 117 5.92 -34.28 38.20
CA ASP A 117 6.10 -32.82 38.17
C ASP A 117 5.12 -32.10 39.14
N LEU A 118 5.38 -32.28 40.44
CA LEU A 118 4.63 -31.62 41.52
C LEU A 118 4.76 -30.08 41.44
N ALA A 119 5.85 -29.57 40.87
CA ALA A 119 6.10 -28.15 40.68
C ALA A 119 5.14 -27.53 39.67
N LYS A 120 4.92 -28.16 38.51
CA LYS A 120 3.88 -27.72 37.56
C LYS A 120 2.47 -27.87 38.13
N MET A 121 2.24 -28.86 38.99
CA MET A 121 0.91 -29.11 39.57
C MET A 121 0.49 -28.04 40.60
N LEU A 122 1.46 -27.40 41.28
CA LEU A 122 1.27 -26.33 42.26
C LEU A 122 1.29 -24.92 41.66
N ASP A 123 1.65 -24.76 40.38
CA ASP A 123 1.65 -23.46 39.72
C ASP A 123 0.23 -23.03 39.30
N PHE A 124 -0.42 -22.25 40.17
CA PHE A 124 -1.74 -21.66 39.92
C PHE A 124 -1.75 -20.65 38.76
N ARG A 125 -0.60 -20.04 38.42
CA ARG A 125 -0.50 -19.08 37.30
C ARG A 125 -0.54 -19.84 35.98
N LYS A 126 0.26 -20.91 35.85
CA LYS A 126 0.22 -21.79 34.68
C LYS A 126 -1.19 -22.34 34.41
N LYS A 127 -1.93 -22.73 35.46
CA LYS A 127 -3.32 -23.18 35.33
C LYS A 127 -4.26 -22.10 34.78
N ARG A 128 -4.09 -20.83 35.15
CA ARG A 128 -4.87 -19.71 34.60
C ARG A 128 -4.55 -19.49 33.13
N ASP A 129 -3.27 -19.50 32.79
CA ASP A 129 -2.81 -19.27 31.41
C ASP A 129 -3.26 -20.41 30.48
N MET A 130 -3.22 -21.66 30.93
CA MET A 130 -3.79 -22.79 30.20
C MET A 130 -5.30 -22.64 29.95
N LYS A 131 -6.06 -22.05 30.88
CA LYS A 131 -7.50 -21.77 30.65
C LYS A 131 -7.70 -20.73 29.55
N HIS A 132 -6.92 -19.66 29.56
CA HIS A 132 -6.98 -18.63 28.51
C HIS A 132 -6.55 -19.18 27.14
N LEU A 133 -5.50 -20.01 27.09
CA LEU A 133 -5.10 -20.69 25.85
C LEU A 133 -6.19 -21.60 25.30
N ARG A 134 -6.91 -22.34 26.16
CA ARG A 134 -8.03 -23.19 25.74
C ARG A 134 -9.15 -22.36 25.13
N GLN A 135 -9.54 -21.27 25.78
CA GLN A 135 -10.55 -20.34 25.24
C GLN A 135 -10.11 -19.74 23.90
N LEU A 136 -8.84 -19.37 23.78
CA LEU A 136 -8.25 -18.84 22.55
C LEU A 136 -8.29 -19.89 21.43
N LYS A 137 -7.86 -21.14 21.71
CA LYS A 137 -7.91 -22.26 20.76
C LYS A 137 -9.33 -22.59 20.32
N GLU A 138 -10.30 -22.52 21.23
CA GLU A 138 -11.72 -22.71 20.90
C GLU A 138 -12.25 -21.57 20.02
N ALA A 139 -11.87 -20.32 20.30
CA ALA A 139 -12.23 -19.18 19.45
C ALA A 139 -11.61 -19.31 18.05
N PHE A 140 -10.33 -19.68 17.95
CA PHE A 140 -9.68 -19.94 16.66
C PHE A 140 -10.35 -21.08 15.92
N ARG A 141 -10.65 -22.20 16.56
CA ARG A 141 -11.40 -23.29 15.93
C ARG A 141 -12.76 -22.87 15.39
N LYS A 142 -13.47 -21.95 16.05
CA LYS A 142 -14.74 -21.41 15.56
C LYS A 142 -14.56 -20.48 14.36
N ILE A 143 -13.44 -19.74 14.32
CA ILE A 143 -13.07 -18.87 13.20
C ILE A 143 -12.65 -19.73 12.00
N ASP A 144 -11.81 -20.74 12.21
CA ASP A 144 -11.33 -21.66 11.16
C ASP A 144 -12.46 -22.54 10.59
N ALA A 145 -13.46 -22.87 11.43
CA ALA A 145 -14.65 -23.59 10.98
C ALA A 145 -15.65 -22.68 10.25
N ALA A 146 -15.57 -21.37 10.45
CA ALA A 146 -16.29 -20.39 9.64
C ALA A 146 -15.49 -20.15 8.35
N GLU A 147 -16.18 -19.89 7.23
CA GLU A 147 -15.47 -19.46 6.03
C GLU A 147 -14.78 -18.12 6.28
N ASP A 148 -13.56 -17.97 5.78
CA ASP A 148 -12.82 -16.73 5.90
C ASP A 148 -13.69 -15.57 5.41
N PRO A 149 -13.84 -14.49 6.21
CA PRO A 149 -14.75 -13.39 5.87
C PRO A 149 -14.38 -12.74 4.53
N ILE A 150 -13.10 -12.82 4.15
CA ILE A 150 -12.57 -12.34 2.88
C ILE A 150 -13.02 -13.25 1.73
N GLU A 151 -12.89 -14.56 1.86
CA GLU A 151 -13.36 -15.51 0.84
C GLU A 151 -14.87 -15.43 0.66
N LYS A 152 -15.62 -15.31 1.76
CA LYS A 152 -17.07 -15.15 1.72
C LYS A 152 -17.47 -13.89 0.97
N ALA A 153 -16.86 -12.74 1.31
CA ALA A 153 -17.13 -11.49 0.62
C ALA A 153 -16.80 -11.58 -0.89
N TYR A 154 -15.68 -12.21 -1.24
CA TYR A 154 -15.32 -12.45 -2.63
C TYR A 154 -16.37 -13.28 -3.38
N ARG A 155 -16.80 -14.41 -2.82
CA ARG A 155 -17.85 -15.25 -3.42
C ARG A 155 -19.18 -14.52 -3.57
N GLU A 156 -19.53 -13.67 -2.61
CA GLU A 156 -20.72 -12.81 -2.68
C GLU A 156 -20.63 -11.81 -3.83
N THR A 157 -19.48 -11.14 -4.02
CA THR A 157 -19.29 -10.23 -5.16
C THR A 157 -19.38 -10.92 -6.52
N LEU A 158 -18.84 -12.14 -6.65
CA LEU A 158 -18.98 -12.92 -7.89
C LEU A 158 -20.45 -13.26 -8.19
N ARG A 159 -21.21 -13.70 -7.18
CA ARG A 159 -22.66 -13.98 -7.34
C ARG A 159 -23.47 -12.73 -7.67
N GLU A 160 -23.04 -11.56 -7.23
CA GLU A 160 -23.67 -10.29 -7.59
C GLU A 160 -23.42 -9.93 -9.05
N GLN A 161 -22.19 -10.10 -9.53
CA GLN A 161 -21.84 -9.89 -10.93
C GLN A 161 -22.61 -10.84 -11.85
N GLU A 162 -22.67 -12.14 -11.54
CA GLU A 162 -23.45 -13.10 -12.31
C GLU A 162 -24.95 -12.75 -12.36
N ARG A 163 -25.52 -12.27 -11.26
CA ARG A 163 -26.93 -11.82 -11.21
C ARG A 163 -27.15 -10.56 -12.06
N GLN A 164 -26.19 -9.64 -12.08
CA GLN A 164 -26.25 -8.45 -12.93
C GLN A 164 -26.19 -8.84 -14.41
N GLU A 165 -25.26 -9.71 -14.81
CA GLU A 165 -25.17 -10.19 -16.18
C GLU A 165 -26.43 -10.94 -16.65
N GLN A 166 -27.05 -11.74 -15.77
CA GLN A 166 -28.31 -12.43 -16.10
C GLN A 166 -29.49 -11.47 -16.25
N ARG A 167 -29.50 -10.35 -15.52
CA ARG A 167 -30.50 -9.29 -15.67
C ARG A 167 -30.32 -8.53 -16.97
N GLU A 168 -29.07 -8.26 -17.34
CA GLU A 168 -28.72 -7.60 -18.61
C GLU A 168 -29.06 -8.48 -19.82
N LYS A 169 -28.83 -9.80 -19.75
CA LYS A 169 -29.19 -10.75 -20.82
C LYS A 169 -30.70 -11.00 -20.97
N ARG A 170 -31.51 -10.65 -19.96
CA ARG A 170 -32.98 -10.79 -19.98
C ARG A 170 -33.69 -9.55 -20.50
N HIS A 171 -32.98 -8.44 -20.66
CA HIS A 171 -33.44 -7.22 -21.32
C HIS A 171 -32.99 -7.18 -22.78
#